data_AF-A0A813YQ17-F1
#
_entry.id   AF-A0A813YQ17-F1
#
_cell.length_a   1.000
_cell.length_b   1.000
_cell.length_c   1.000
_cell.angle_alpha   90.00
_cell.angle_beta   90.00
_cell.angle_gamma   90.00
#
_symmetry.space_group_name_H-M   'P 1'
#
loop_
_entity.id
_entity.type
_entity.pdbx_description
1 polymer ?
#
loop_
_entity_poly.entity_id
_entity_poly.type
_entity_poly.pdbx_seq_one_letter_code
_entity_poly.pdbx_strand_id
1 'polypeptide(L)'
;MVIKTLPEPNARSNGGAFLKAQKERRSVSATHPSIDRLGVTQPRRLPDHADFSRMCIMTSSDLNRIYDNLERRQRDKDAIEQEIARKNEMAERSAQITKHWPNTIAGARERKLELKKIREQEEEERRKQLDLEEEKLAAERRREQIEKAKKLKYYETDRVKTFHSALLLTEVLKERDLQIEMKKRIEQFRQTDAEEERQRFQTSQNEINKAEQEKREKKAQERAELTQYQLAQIERKRAQTALEKQQDRQEGEAYRNLAEQYAREQMELEHYRKLTQKDVKHMYDKAVDDKRKVKQMEQQMDEDEDDELRIYAEAKKKIARIRREKEIQAHQEKQDARDHMTGYLGTLQKRAEADYDTQIFRAQAQREAKEFREEQEKHDRQQKMQESITKHRIETMKRREAEKEMEQRAEAEINKKKGEADQQFLLYQQEKDKKRSQDAHELSQLHLQQAQERKDRERGLKTGEVDEVQVEKQMNEIEREQFQDYAGRVISYMEENGRNTYPLKKVYADEMKRFDEWSQGYRKTDTSNSNGERKPRSQDKKSFDTTKKNLGFQWEIPQK
;
A
#
# COMPACT_ATOMS: atom_id res chain seq x y z
N MET A 1 2.69 -5.01 -31.25
CA MET A 1 2.75 -5.56 -32.63
C MET A 1 2.30 -7.00 -32.61
N VAL A 2 1.01 -7.26 -32.87
CA VAL A 2 0.44 -8.42 -33.57
C VAL A 2 -0.98 -7.96 -33.91
N ILE A 3 -1.30 -7.88 -35.20
CA ILE A 3 -2.59 -7.40 -35.71
C ILE A 3 -3.50 -8.63 -35.90
N LYS A 4 -4.69 -8.61 -35.29
CA LYS A 4 -5.82 -9.47 -35.67
C LYS A 4 -7.10 -8.66 -35.69
N THR A 5 -7.77 -8.79 -36.83
CA THR A 5 -8.88 -8.02 -37.38
C THR A 5 -10.24 -8.57 -36.93
N LEU A 6 -11.19 -7.66 -36.70
CA LEU A 6 -12.64 -7.89 -36.58
C LEU A 6 -13.30 -8.07 -37.96
N PRO A 7 -14.50 -8.67 -38.04
CA PRO A 7 -15.41 -8.41 -39.14
C PRO A 7 -16.84 -8.03 -38.71
N GLU A 8 -17.38 -7.01 -39.35
CA GLU A 8 -18.79 -6.81 -39.71
C GLU A 8 -18.82 -6.10 -41.09
N PRO A 9 -19.97 -5.82 -41.70
CA PRO A 9 -20.98 -6.74 -42.23
C PRO A 9 -21.20 -6.48 -43.73
N ASN A 10 -21.81 -7.39 -44.50
CA ASN A 10 -22.11 -7.13 -45.91
C ASN A 10 -23.58 -7.28 -46.28
N ALA A 11 -24.08 -6.17 -46.82
CA ALA A 11 -25.37 -5.98 -47.43
C ALA A 11 -25.44 -6.62 -48.83
N ARG A 12 -26.70 -6.83 -49.24
CA ARG A 12 -27.18 -7.38 -50.51
C ARG A 12 -26.67 -6.60 -51.74
N SER A 13 -26.44 -7.28 -52.86
CA SER A 13 -27.40 -7.31 -53.99
C SER A 13 -26.84 -8.00 -55.26
N ASN A 14 -27.77 -8.71 -55.92
CA ASN A 14 -27.95 -8.92 -57.37
C ASN A 14 -26.94 -9.71 -58.23
N GLY A 15 -27.49 -10.71 -58.95
CA GLY A 15 -27.01 -11.11 -60.28
C GLY A 15 -27.34 -12.55 -60.72
N GLY A 16 -28.42 -12.73 -61.49
CA GLY A 16 -28.43 -13.47 -62.77
C GLY A 16 -28.42 -15.02 -62.82
N ALA A 17 -29.59 -15.59 -63.15
CA ALA A 17 -29.91 -16.66 -64.10
C ALA A 17 -28.93 -17.84 -64.41
N PHE A 18 -29.43 -19.09 -64.42
CA PHE A 18 -29.44 -19.98 -65.62
C PHE A 18 -30.31 -21.26 -65.44
N LEU A 19 -30.68 -21.84 -66.58
CA LEU A 19 -31.76 -22.76 -66.95
C LEU A 19 -31.64 -24.29 -66.66
N LYS A 20 -32.79 -24.97 -66.88
CA LYS A 20 -33.10 -26.40 -67.27
C LYS A 20 -33.32 -27.42 -66.11
N ALA A 21 -34.25 -28.39 -66.16
CA ALA A 21 -35.35 -28.74 -67.09
C ALA A 21 -36.31 -29.79 -66.46
N GLN A 22 -37.58 -29.74 -66.88
CA GLN A 22 -38.57 -30.83 -67.14
C GLN A 22 -38.78 -32.01 -66.16
N LYS A 23 -40.04 -32.20 -65.72
CA LYS A 23 -40.91 -33.31 -66.19
C LYS A 23 -42.38 -33.10 -65.83
N GLU A 24 -43.23 -33.59 -66.73
CA GLU A 24 -44.69 -33.46 -66.83
C GLU A 24 -45.47 -34.19 -65.72
N ARG A 25 -46.69 -33.71 -65.42
CA ARG A 25 -47.93 -34.50 -65.57
C ARG A 25 -49.20 -33.64 -65.45
N ARG A 26 -50.11 -33.93 -66.37
CA ARG A 26 -51.45 -33.38 -66.57
C ARG A 26 -52.42 -33.78 -65.45
N SER A 27 -53.35 -32.90 -65.10
CA SER A 27 -54.73 -33.31 -64.78
C SER A 27 -55.71 -32.18 -65.05
N VAL A 28 -56.80 -32.54 -65.72
CA VAL A 28 -57.87 -31.73 -66.26
C VAL A 28 -58.97 -31.61 -65.20
N SER A 29 -59.56 -30.43 -65.02
CA SER A 29 -60.98 -30.33 -64.66
C SER A 29 -61.57 -29.02 -65.15
N ALA A 30 -62.62 -29.17 -65.94
CA ALA A 30 -63.38 -28.13 -66.63
C ALA A 30 -64.31 -27.36 -65.69
N THR A 31 -64.68 -26.14 -66.09
CA THR A 31 -66.04 -25.60 -65.98
C THR A 31 -66.18 -24.36 -66.88
N HIS A 32 -67.03 -24.46 -67.90
CA HIS A 32 -67.64 -23.37 -68.68
C HIS A 32 -68.83 -22.77 -67.91
N PRO A 33 -69.60 -21.76 -68.41
CA PRO A 33 -69.43 -20.84 -69.55
C PRO A 33 -69.70 -19.36 -69.17
N SER A 34 -69.39 -18.42 -70.06
CA SER A 34 -70.29 -17.28 -70.28
C SER A 34 -70.14 -16.75 -71.71
N ILE A 35 -71.30 -16.55 -72.33
CA ILE A 35 -71.56 -16.10 -73.69
C ILE A 35 -71.45 -14.59 -73.69
N ASP A 36 -70.70 -13.99 -74.62
CA ASP A 36 -71.27 -13.05 -75.59
C ASP A 36 -70.26 -12.44 -76.57
N ARG A 37 -70.81 -12.15 -77.75
CA ARG A 37 -70.35 -11.23 -78.81
C ARG A 37 -69.31 -11.69 -79.85
N LEU A 38 -69.90 -12.15 -80.96
CA LEU A 38 -69.87 -11.52 -82.29
C LEU A 38 -68.50 -11.20 -82.92
N GLY A 39 -68.23 -11.87 -84.05
CA GLY A 39 -67.21 -11.44 -85.00
C GLY A 39 -66.81 -12.50 -86.03
N VAL A 40 -67.76 -12.94 -86.87
CA VAL A 40 -67.45 -13.72 -88.08
C VAL A 40 -67.00 -12.73 -89.16
N THR A 41 -65.93 -13.06 -89.91
CA THR A 41 -65.86 -13.10 -91.39
C THR A 41 -64.46 -12.76 -91.92
N GLN A 42 -63.87 -13.70 -92.64
CA GLN A 42 -63.04 -13.50 -93.84
C GLN A 42 -63.56 -14.56 -94.83
N PRO A 43 -63.84 -14.22 -96.10
CA PRO A 43 -62.77 -14.29 -97.10
C PRO A 43 -62.85 -13.27 -98.26
N ARG A 44 -61.73 -13.25 -99.00
CA ARG A 44 -61.28 -12.43 -100.14
C ARG A 44 -62.24 -12.20 -101.34
N ARG A 45 -62.22 -10.92 -101.79
CA ARG A 45 -62.05 -10.30 -103.15
C ARG A 45 -62.96 -10.65 -104.37
N LEU A 46 -63.66 -9.59 -104.85
CA LEU A 46 -63.92 -9.00 -106.21
C LEU A 46 -63.77 -9.90 -107.46
N PRO A 47 -64.64 -9.82 -108.51
CA PRO A 47 -65.06 -8.56 -109.18
C PRO A 47 -66.53 -8.48 -109.70
N ASP A 48 -66.92 -7.23 -110.02
CA ASP A 48 -67.95 -6.70 -110.93
C ASP A 48 -69.03 -7.62 -111.59
N HIS A 49 -70.30 -7.27 -111.30
CA HIS A 49 -71.60 -7.54 -112.00
C HIS A 49 -72.36 -8.86 -111.67
N ALA A 50 -73.70 -8.79 -111.53
CA ALA A 50 -74.59 -9.79 -110.93
C ALA A 50 -75.62 -10.42 -111.91
N ASP A 51 -76.15 -11.64 -111.60
CA ASP A 51 -77.47 -12.16 -112.04
C ASP A 51 -77.95 -13.44 -111.27
N PHE A 52 -79.27 -13.58 -110.96
CA PHE A 52 -79.85 -14.64 -110.07
C PHE A 52 -81.05 -15.42 -110.67
N SER A 53 -80.98 -16.76 -110.76
CA SER A 53 -82.16 -17.67 -110.86
C SER A 53 -81.76 -19.16 -110.72
N ARG A 54 -82.29 -19.92 -109.70
CA ARG A 54 -82.55 -21.43 -109.59
C ARG A 54 -82.36 -22.08 -108.16
N MET A 55 -83.38 -22.63 -107.43
CA MET A 55 -83.30 -23.60 -106.24
C MET A 55 -84.65 -24.35 -105.81
N CYS A 56 -84.64 -25.46 -104.97
CA CYS A 56 -85.75 -26.42 -104.52
C CYS A 56 -85.74 -26.90 -102.97
N ILE A 57 -86.78 -27.54 -102.33
CA ILE A 57 -87.13 -27.64 -100.82
C ILE A 57 -87.61 -29.06 -100.19
N MET A 58 -87.53 -29.34 -98.83
CA MET A 58 -87.83 -30.61 -97.98
C MET A 58 -88.75 -30.44 -96.65
N THR A 59 -89.21 -31.50 -95.87
CA THR A 59 -90.33 -31.50 -94.80
C THR A 59 -90.06 -31.91 -93.29
N SER A 60 -91.08 -31.78 -92.38
CA SER A 60 -91.00 -31.70 -90.87
C SER A 60 -91.09 -32.99 -90.00
N SER A 61 -91.64 -34.11 -90.47
CA SER A 61 -91.82 -35.33 -89.65
C SER A 61 -90.50 -35.90 -89.13
N ASP A 62 -89.46 -35.79 -89.96
CA ASP A 62 -88.15 -36.37 -89.67
C ASP A 62 -87.40 -35.64 -88.55
N LEU A 63 -87.83 -34.43 -88.16
CA LEU A 63 -87.22 -33.68 -87.06
C LEU A 63 -87.58 -34.23 -85.68
N ASN A 64 -88.84 -34.60 -85.41
CA ASN A 64 -89.29 -34.94 -84.04
C ASN A 64 -88.77 -36.31 -83.55
N ARG A 65 -88.66 -37.29 -84.45
CA ARG A 65 -88.10 -38.61 -84.11
C ARG A 65 -86.63 -38.54 -83.70
N ILE A 66 -85.91 -37.54 -84.19
CA ILE A 66 -84.52 -37.28 -83.83
C ILE A 66 -84.44 -36.72 -82.40
N TYR A 67 -85.41 -35.90 -81.96
CA TYR A 67 -85.41 -35.30 -80.62
C TYR A 67 -85.62 -36.31 -79.49
N ASP A 68 -86.62 -37.20 -79.56
CA ASP A 68 -86.94 -38.09 -78.42
C ASP A 68 -85.85 -39.13 -78.10
N ASN A 69 -85.10 -39.59 -79.11
CA ASN A 69 -83.98 -40.52 -78.88
C ASN A 69 -82.75 -39.84 -78.27
N LEU A 70 -82.66 -38.51 -78.32
CA LEU A 70 -81.57 -37.75 -77.70
C LEU A 70 -81.72 -37.66 -76.18
N GLU A 71 -82.93 -37.69 -75.61
CA GLU A 71 -83.17 -37.32 -74.19
C GLU A 71 -83.16 -38.50 -73.18
N ARG A 72 -83.20 -39.77 -73.60
CA ARG A 72 -83.27 -40.92 -72.66
C ARG A 72 -82.05 -41.04 -71.73
N ARG A 73 -80.86 -40.66 -72.21
CA ARG A 73 -79.61 -40.68 -71.42
C ARG A 73 -79.55 -39.59 -70.35
N GLN A 74 -80.37 -38.54 -70.45
CA GLN A 74 -80.32 -37.42 -69.51
C GLN A 74 -81.04 -37.79 -68.21
N ARG A 75 -82.23 -38.39 -68.28
CA ARG A 75 -83.00 -38.79 -67.09
C ARG A 75 -82.31 -39.82 -66.19
N ASP A 76 -81.65 -40.81 -66.78
CA ASP A 76 -80.90 -41.82 -65.99
C ASP A 76 -79.71 -41.19 -65.25
N LYS A 77 -79.11 -40.12 -65.81
CA LYS A 77 -78.07 -39.34 -65.13
C LYS A 77 -78.65 -38.54 -63.97
N ASP A 78 -79.77 -37.86 -64.17
CA ASP A 78 -80.41 -37.03 -63.14
C ASP A 78 -80.80 -37.85 -61.91
N ALA A 79 -81.30 -39.08 -62.09
CA ALA A 79 -81.64 -39.97 -60.98
C ALA A 79 -80.41 -40.44 -60.19
N ILE A 80 -79.30 -40.72 -60.88
CA ILE A 80 -78.02 -41.08 -60.24
C ILE A 80 -77.47 -39.87 -59.47
N GLU A 81 -77.57 -38.67 -60.03
CA GLU A 81 -77.13 -37.42 -59.39
C GLU A 81 -77.90 -37.12 -58.10
N GLN A 82 -79.23 -37.33 -58.09
CA GLN A 82 -80.05 -37.13 -56.89
C GLN A 82 -79.70 -38.11 -55.75
N GLU A 83 -79.43 -39.38 -56.05
CA GLU A 83 -79.05 -40.35 -55.01
C GLU A 83 -77.63 -40.09 -54.49
N ILE A 84 -76.72 -39.60 -55.34
CA ILE A 84 -75.40 -39.11 -54.90
C ILE A 84 -75.56 -37.90 -53.98
N ALA A 85 -76.41 -36.93 -54.34
CA ALA A 85 -76.67 -35.74 -53.53
C ALA A 85 -77.23 -36.10 -52.14
N ARG A 86 -78.21 -37.02 -52.07
CA ARG A 86 -78.78 -37.47 -50.79
C ARG A 86 -77.75 -38.16 -49.89
N LYS A 87 -76.86 -38.97 -50.47
CA LYS A 87 -75.75 -39.61 -49.74
C LYS A 87 -74.72 -38.58 -49.25
N ASN A 88 -74.41 -37.58 -50.05
CA ASN A 88 -73.52 -36.48 -49.68
C ASN A 88 -74.11 -35.66 -48.51
N GLU A 89 -75.38 -35.29 -48.56
CA GLU A 89 -76.05 -34.59 -47.44
C GLU A 89 -76.02 -35.41 -46.14
N MET A 90 -76.25 -36.72 -46.23
CA MET A 90 -76.21 -37.59 -45.05
C MET A 90 -74.79 -37.71 -44.48
N ALA A 91 -73.78 -37.76 -45.35
CA ALA A 91 -72.38 -37.75 -44.96
C ALA A 91 -71.97 -36.43 -44.31
N GLU A 92 -72.46 -35.29 -44.80
CA GLU A 92 -72.24 -33.97 -44.21
C GLU A 92 -72.86 -33.84 -42.81
N ARG A 93 -74.12 -34.27 -42.64
CA ARG A 93 -74.78 -34.28 -41.32
C ARG A 93 -74.02 -35.16 -40.33
N SER A 94 -73.57 -36.33 -40.77
CA SER A 94 -72.78 -37.25 -39.94
C SER A 94 -71.39 -36.68 -39.59
N ALA A 95 -70.75 -36.00 -40.55
CA ALA A 95 -69.47 -35.33 -40.33
C ALA A 95 -69.58 -34.17 -39.33
N GLN A 96 -70.67 -33.38 -39.37
CA GLN A 96 -70.91 -32.30 -38.41
C GLN A 96 -71.08 -32.81 -36.98
N ILE A 97 -71.82 -33.90 -36.79
CA ILE A 97 -72.00 -34.53 -35.48
C ILE A 97 -70.65 -35.08 -34.97
N THR A 98 -69.90 -35.75 -35.84
CA THR A 98 -68.61 -36.38 -35.49
C THR A 98 -67.52 -35.35 -35.17
N LYS A 99 -67.54 -34.16 -35.78
CA LYS A 99 -66.56 -33.08 -35.52
C LYS A 99 -66.47 -32.68 -34.05
N HIS A 100 -67.58 -32.73 -33.33
CA HIS A 100 -67.64 -32.30 -31.92
C HIS A 100 -67.48 -33.46 -30.93
N TRP A 101 -67.23 -34.68 -31.41
CA TRP A 101 -67.01 -35.82 -30.53
C TRP A 101 -65.60 -35.79 -29.95
N PRO A 102 -65.46 -35.68 -28.62
CA PRO A 102 -64.15 -35.50 -27.98
C PRO A 102 -63.26 -36.73 -28.13
N ASN A 103 -63.85 -37.91 -28.32
CA ASN A 103 -63.14 -39.20 -28.39
C ASN A 103 -62.79 -39.64 -29.84
N THR A 104 -62.83 -38.73 -30.81
CA THR A 104 -62.33 -39.00 -32.15
C THR A 104 -60.81 -38.90 -32.21
N ILE A 105 -60.17 -39.61 -33.15
CA ILE A 105 -58.71 -39.54 -33.36
C ILE A 105 -58.28 -38.10 -33.71
N ALA A 106 -59.12 -37.37 -34.46
CA ALA A 106 -58.90 -35.95 -34.78
C ALA A 106 -58.97 -35.06 -33.52
N GLY A 107 -60.02 -35.18 -32.70
CA GLY A 107 -60.15 -34.40 -31.46
C GLY A 107 -59.09 -34.73 -30.41
N ALA A 108 -58.65 -35.98 -30.33
CA ALA A 108 -57.52 -36.37 -29.47
C ALA A 108 -56.19 -35.76 -29.95
N ARG A 109 -55.99 -35.66 -31.27
CA ARG A 109 -54.81 -34.99 -31.86
C ARG A 109 -54.84 -33.49 -31.62
N GLU A 110 -56.00 -32.85 -31.77
CA GLU A 110 -56.20 -31.42 -31.47
C GLU A 110 -55.91 -31.12 -29.99
N ARG A 111 -56.49 -31.88 -29.06
CA ARG A 111 -56.18 -31.74 -27.62
C ARG A 111 -54.70 -31.96 -27.32
N LYS A 112 -54.04 -32.93 -27.96
CA LYS A 112 -52.59 -33.14 -27.80
C LYS A 112 -51.78 -31.95 -28.34
N LEU A 113 -52.22 -31.32 -29.42
CA LEU A 113 -51.60 -30.11 -29.96
C LEU A 113 -51.84 -28.89 -29.05
N GLU A 114 -53.04 -28.74 -28.50
CA GLU A 114 -53.37 -27.68 -27.54
C GLU A 114 -52.58 -27.83 -26.25
N LEU A 115 -52.52 -29.03 -25.66
CA LEU A 115 -51.68 -29.32 -24.49
C LEU A 115 -50.20 -29.08 -24.77
N LYS A 116 -49.73 -29.40 -25.98
CA LYS A 116 -48.35 -29.10 -26.39
C LYS A 116 -48.13 -27.59 -26.48
N LYS A 117 -49.07 -26.83 -27.03
CA LYS A 117 -49.00 -25.36 -27.08
C LYS A 117 -49.02 -24.75 -25.68
N ILE A 118 -49.89 -25.21 -24.79
CA ILE A 118 -49.95 -24.76 -23.40
C ILE A 118 -48.61 -25.05 -22.71
N ARG A 119 -48.06 -26.26 -22.88
CA ARG A 119 -46.75 -26.60 -22.33
C ARG A 119 -45.62 -25.74 -22.91
N GLU A 120 -45.61 -25.51 -24.22
CA GLU A 120 -44.62 -24.64 -24.88
C GLU A 120 -44.74 -23.20 -24.37
N GLN A 121 -45.96 -22.69 -24.17
CA GLN A 121 -46.21 -21.37 -23.59
C GLN A 121 -45.73 -21.28 -22.14
N GLU A 122 -46.06 -22.27 -21.30
CA GLU A 122 -45.58 -22.33 -19.91
C GLU A 122 -44.04 -22.43 -19.84
N GLU A 123 -43.42 -23.21 -20.74
CA GLU A 123 -41.96 -23.31 -20.82
C GLU A 123 -41.32 -21.98 -21.29
N GLU A 124 -41.93 -21.27 -22.24
CA GLU A 124 -41.49 -19.93 -22.65
C GLU A 124 -41.68 -18.87 -21.56
N GLU A 125 -42.79 -18.90 -20.83
CA GLU A 125 -43.03 -18.01 -19.69
C GLU A 125 -42.02 -18.25 -18.58
N ARG A 126 -41.68 -19.51 -18.28
CA ARG A 126 -40.61 -19.85 -17.33
C ARG A 126 -39.25 -19.34 -17.80
N ARG A 127 -38.93 -19.44 -19.10
CA ARG A 127 -37.69 -18.87 -19.64
C ARG A 127 -37.66 -17.36 -19.51
N LYS A 128 -38.75 -16.68 -19.83
CA LYS A 128 -38.88 -15.23 -19.65
C LYS A 128 -38.72 -14.81 -18.19
N GLN A 129 -39.27 -15.59 -17.25
CA GLN A 129 -39.08 -15.35 -15.82
C GLN A 129 -37.62 -15.50 -15.40
N LEU A 130 -36.94 -16.55 -15.88
CA LEU A 130 -35.51 -16.76 -15.64
C LEU A 130 -34.66 -15.63 -16.22
N ASP A 131 -34.93 -15.21 -17.46
CA ASP A 131 -34.22 -14.09 -18.10
C ASP A 131 -34.38 -12.79 -17.28
N LEU A 132 -35.60 -12.52 -16.77
CA LEU A 132 -35.87 -11.37 -15.91
C LEU A 132 -35.17 -11.47 -14.55
N GLU A 133 -35.09 -12.66 -13.96
CA GLU A 133 -34.37 -12.90 -12.70
C GLU A 133 -32.85 -12.76 -12.89
N GLU A 134 -32.31 -13.32 -13.96
CA GLU A 134 -30.89 -13.19 -14.33
C GLU A 134 -30.53 -11.74 -14.65
N GLU A 135 -31.39 -11.00 -15.35
CA GLU A 135 -31.20 -9.57 -15.62
C GLU A 135 -31.20 -8.75 -14.33
N LYS A 136 -32.13 -9.02 -13.39
CA LYS A 136 -32.14 -8.39 -12.07
C LYS A 136 -30.86 -8.66 -11.30
N LEU A 137 -30.43 -9.92 -11.24
CA LEU A 137 -29.23 -10.33 -10.53
C LEU A 137 -27.96 -9.74 -11.18
N ALA A 138 -27.91 -9.67 -12.51
CA ALA A 138 -26.83 -9.02 -13.23
C ALA A 138 -26.80 -7.51 -12.99
N ALA A 139 -27.97 -6.86 -12.97
CA ALA A 139 -28.11 -5.45 -12.64
C ALA A 139 -27.69 -5.16 -11.20
N GLU A 140 -28.04 -6.03 -10.24
CA GLU A 140 -27.62 -5.97 -8.85
C GLU A 140 -26.11 -6.12 -8.73
N ARG A 141 -25.51 -7.15 -9.34
CA ARG A 141 -24.04 -7.32 -9.36
C ARG A 141 -23.33 -6.10 -9.94
N ARG A 142 -23.85 -5.57 -11.05
CA ARG A 142 -23.31 -4.36 -11.67
C ARG A 142 -23.43 -3.17 -10.73
N ARG A 143 -24.57 -3.01 -10.07
CA ARG A 143 -24.79 -1.96 -9.07
C ARG A 143 -23.81 -2.09 -7.90
N GLU A 144 -23.64 -3.27 -7.34
CA GLU A 144 -22.68 -3.55 -6.26
C GLU A 144 -21.25 -3.22 -6.68
N GLN A 145 -20.84 -3.61 -7.89
CA GLN A 145 -19.52 -3.28 -8.42
C GLN A 145 -19.32 -1.78 -8.58
N ILE A 146 -20.34 -1.06 -9.08
CA ILE A 146 -20.31 0.40 -9.21
C ILE A 146 -20.26 1.04 -7.82
N GLU A 147 -21.04 0.58 -6.85
CA GLU A 147 -21.03 1.10 -5.48
C GLU A 147 -19.69 0.84 -4.79
N LYS A 148 -19.08 -0.34 -4.97
CA LYS A 148 -17.74 -0.65 -4.49
C LYS A 148 -16.68 0.26 -5.11
N ALA A 149 -16.74 0.46 -6.44
CA ALA A 149 -15.83 1.37 -7.13
C ALA A 149 -16.00 2.82 -6.67
N LYS A 150 -17.24 3.29 -6.46
CA LYS A 150 -17.53 4.62 -5.90
C LYS A 150 -16.94 4.79 -4.50
N LYS A 151 -17.11 3.79 -3.62
CA LYS A 151 -16.53 3.78 -2.27
C LYS A 151 -15.00 3.84 -2.30
N LEU A 152 -14.36 3.03 -3.16
CA LEU A 152 -12.91 3.03 -3.33
C LEU A 152 -12.40 4.37 -3.83
N LYS A 153 -13.02 4.94 -4.87
CA LYS A 153 -12.67 6.25 -5.40
C LYS A 153 -12.80 7.35 -4.33
N TYR A 154 -13.87 7.29 -3.54
CA TYR A 154 -14.08 8.23 -2.44
C TYR A 154 -13.00 8.10 -1.37
N TYR A 155 -12.63 6.89 -0.95
CA TYR A 155 -11.55 6.66 0.01
C TYR A 155 -10.16 7.01 -0.53
N GLU A 156 -9.99 7.03 -1.85
CA GLU A 156 -8.76 7.45 -2.50
C GLU A 156 -8.56 8.98 -2.48
N THR A 157 -9.61 9.76 -2.22
CA THR A 157 -9.48 11.22 -2.10
C THR A 157 -8.58 11.59 -0.90
N ASP A 158 -7.71 12.59 -1.08
CA ASP A 158 -6.71 12.96 -0.07
C ASP A 158 -7.34 13.39 1.26
N ARG A 159 -8.48 14.09 1.20
CA ARG A 159 -9.25 14.53 2.37
C ARG A 159 -9.76 13.35 3.21
N VAL A 160 -10.17 12.28 2.54
CA VAL A 160 -10.64 11.07 3.21
C VAL A 160 -9.45 10.28 3.76
N LYS A 161 -8.31 10.22 3.06
CA LYS A 161 -7.07 9.59 3.56
C LYS A 161 -6.53 10.27 4.81
N THR A 162 -6.49 11.60 4.85
CA THR A 162 -6.10 12.38 6.04
C THR A 162 -7.06 12.14 7.21
N PHE A 163 -8.37 12.02 6.93
CA PHE A 163 -9.34 11.68 7.95
C PHE A 163 -9.18 10.23 8.47
N HIS A 164 -8.91 9.26 7.59
CA HIS A 164 -8.64 7.87 7.98
C HIS A 164 -7.35 7.71 8.78
N SER A 165 -6.31 8.50 8.51
CA SER A 165 -5.10 8.49 9.33
C SER A 165 -5.37 9.02 10.73
N ALA A 166 -6.21 10.05 10.88
CA ALA A 166 -6.68 10.51 12.18
C ALA A 166 -7.58 9.47 12.86
N LEU A 167 -8.43 8.75 12.12
CA LEU A 167 -9.23 7.64 12.64
C LEU A 167 -8.35 6.54 13.24
N LEU A 168 -7.32 6.12 12.51
CA LEU A 168 -6.34 5.16 13.00
C LEU A 168 -5.67 5.66 14.29
N LEU A 169 -5.32 6.95 14.36
CA LEU A 169 -4.75 7.54 15.57
C LEU A 169 -5.72 7.46 16.76
N THR A 170 -7.02 7.62 16.56
CA THR A 170 -8.00 7.46 17.66
C THR A 170 -8.01 6.05 18.25
N GLU A 171 -7.91 5.03 17.40
CA GLU A 171 -7.84 3.63 17.85
C GLU A 171 -6.50 3.35 18.56
N VAL A 172 -5.38 3.87 18.03
CA VAL A 172 -4.06 3.76 18.69
C VAL A 172 -4.07 4.42 20.08
N LEU A 173 -4.73 5.56 20.24
CA LEU A 173 -4.86 6.20 21.55
C LEU A 173 -5.65 5.34 22.54
N LYS A 174 -6.73 4.69 22.08
CA LYS A 174 -7.48 3.74 22.91
C LYS A 174 -6.62 2.54 23.32
N GLU A 175 -5.89 1.95 22.38
CA GLU A 175 -4.96 0.86 22.69
C GLU A 175 -3.90 1.30 23.70
N ARG A 176 -3.42 2.54 23.58
CA ARG A 176 -2.44 3.10 24.49
C ARG A 176 -3.01 3.26 25.91
N ASP A 177 -4.25 3.71 26.05
CA ASP A 177 -4.92 3.81 27.35
C ASP A 177 -5.08 2.42 27.99
N LEU A 178 -5.48 1.41 27.21
CA LEU A 178 -5.56 0.02 27.67
C LEU A 178 -4.19 -0.51 28.13
N GLN A 179 -3.10 -0.20 27.42
CA GLN A 179 -1.75 -0.56 27.85
C GLN A 179 -1.37 0.11 29.17
N ILE A 180 -1.74 1.39 29.36
CA ILE A 180 -1.48 2.12 30.61
C ILE A 180 -2.27 1.50 31.76
N GLU A 181 -3.54 1.16 31.55
CA GLU A 181 -4.37 0.46 32.54
C GLU A 181 -3.79 -0.91 32.90
N MET A 182 -3.40 -1.71 31.90
CA MET A 182 -2.76 -3.01 32.11
C MET A 182 -1.47 -2.85 32.92
N LYS A 183 -0.62 -1.87 32.59
CA LYS A 183 0.61 -1.59 33.33
C LYS A 183 0.32 -1.21 34.79
N LYS A 184 -0.70 -0.38 35.05
CA LYS A 184 -1.13 -0.03 36.41
C LYS A 184 -1.59 -1.25 37.20
N ARG A 185 -2.38 -2.15 36.58
CA ARG A 185 -2.81 -3.40 37.22
C ARG A 185 -1.63 -4.32 37.54
N ILE A 186 -0.69 -4.49 36.60
CA ILE A 186 0.54 -5.26 36.84
C ILE A 186 1.32 -4.68 38.00
N GLU A 187 1.44 -3.36 38.09
CA GLU A 187 2.13 -2.70 39.20
C GLU A 187 1.42 -2.92 40.54
N GLN A 188 0.08 -2.88 40.55
CA GLN A 188 -0.72 -3.24 41.74
C GLN A 188 -0.47 -4.70 42.15
N PHE A 189 -0.46 -5.64 41.21
CA PHE A 189 -0.14 -7.04 41.49
C PHE A 189 1.28 -7.22 42.05
N ARG A 190 2.27 -6.49 41.50
CA ARG A 190 3.63 -6.52 42.04
C ARG A 190 3.70 -5.96 43.46
N GLN A 191 2.92 -4.93 43.77
CA GLN A 191 2.84 -4.38 45.11
C GLN A 191 2.22 -5.39 46.08
N THR A 192 1.11 -6.05 45.70
CA THR A 192 0.49 -7.08 46.52
C THR A 192 1.41 -8.29 46.72
N ASP A 193 2.07 -8.76 45.67
CA ASP A 193 3.03 -9.87 45.76
C ASP A 193 4.19 -9.53 46.70
N ALA A 194 4.73 -8.30 46.59
CA ALA A 194 5.79 -7.83 47.47
C ALA A 194 5.32 -7.66 48.93
N GLU A 195 4.06 -7.30 49.16
CA GLU A 195 3.45 -7.28 50.49
C GLU A 195 3.29 -8.69 51.07
N GLU A 196 2.81 -9.64 50.28
CA GLU A 196 2.72 -11.05 50.69
C GLU A 196 4.09 -11.64 51.01
N GLU A 197 5.11 -11.36 50.19
CA GLU A 197 6.48 -11.82 50.45
C GLU A 197 7.03 -11.21 51.75
N ARG A 198 6.80 -9.92 52.00
CA ARG A 198 7.14 -9.27 53.28
C ARG A 198 6.43 -9.92 54.46
N GLN A 199 5.15 -10.25 54.33
CA GLN A 199 4.39 -10.93 55.37
C GLN A 199 4.94 -12.33 55.64
N ARG A 200 5.24 -13.12 54.60
CA ARG A 200 5.85 -14.46 54.73
C ARG A 200 7.22 -14.41 55.40
N PHE A 201 8.03 -13.41 55.07
CA PHE A 201 9.31 -13.20 55.72
C PHE A 201 9.13 -12.85 57.21
N GLN A 202 8.19 -11.97 57.54
CA GLN A 202 7.87 -11.65 58.94
C GLN A 202 7.37 -12.86 59.73
N THR A 203 6.47 -13.66 59.16
CA THR A 203 5.98 -14.87 59.84
C THR A 203 7.10 -15.87 60.08
N SER A 204 7.96 -16.11 59.09
CA SER A 204 9.13 -16.98 59.24
C SER A 204 10.10 -16.47 60.31
N GLN A 205 10.38 -15.18 60.34
CA GLN A 205 11.23 -14.58 61.37
C GLN A 205 10.61 -14.70 62.77
N ASN A 206 9.29 -14.50 62.89
CA ASN A 206 8.56 -14.67 64.14
C ASN A 206 8.59 -16.13 64.63
N GLU A 207 8.47 -17.11 63.74
CA GLU A 207 8.60 -18.53 64.05
C GLU A 207 10.01 -18.88 64.55
N ILE A 208 11.05 -18.36 63.89
CA ILE A 208 12.45 -18.55 64.32
C ILE A 208 12.66 -17.94 65.72
N ASN A 209 12.18 -16.72 65.94
CA ASN A 209 12.29 -16.05 67.22
C ASN A 209 11.56 -16.82 68.33
N LYS A 210 10.35 -17.33 68.06
CA LYS A 210 9.58 -18.15 69.00
C LYS A 210 10.30 -19.47 69.32
N ALA A 211 10.82 -20.16 68.31
CA ALA A 211 11.59 -21.39 68.50
C ALA A 211 12.89 -21.14 69.30
N GLU A 212 13.53 -19.99 69.13
CA GLU A 212 14.68 -19.59 69.94
C GLU A 212 14.28 -19.28 71.39
N GLN A 213 13.15 -18.59 71.61
CA GLN A 213 12.59 -18.35 72.94
C GLN A 213 12.29 -19.66 73.67
N GLU A 214 11.59 -20.61 73.03
CA GLU A 214 11.30 -21.92 73.62
C GLU A 214 12.58 -22.69 73.99
N LYS A 215 13.63 -22.63 73.16
CA LYS A 215 14.93 -23.23 73.47
C LYS A 215 15.61 -22.54 74.66
N ARG A 216 15.51 -21.22 74.77
CA ARG A 216 16.04 -20.45 75.91
C ARG A 216 15.29 -20.81 77.19
N GLU A 217 13.97 -20.94 77.13
CA GLU A 217 13.14 -21.35 78.26
C GLU A 217 13.46 -22.77 78.74
N LYS A 218 13.58 -23.74 77.83
CA LYS A 218 13.99 -25.11 78.18
C LYS A 218 15.36 -25.15 78.86
N LYS A 219 16.35 -24.44 78.32
CA LYS A 219 17.68 -24.34 78.95
C LYS A 219 17.62 -23.66 80.32
N ALA A 220 16.73 -22.68 80.50
CA ALA A 220 16.54 -22.03 81.80
C ALA A 220 15.91 -22.99 82.81
N GLN A 221 14.93 -23.79 82.39
CA GLN A 221 14.32 -24.85 83.21
C GLN A 221 15.35 -25.91 83.61
N GLU A 222 16.11 -26.46 82.66
CA GLU A 222 17.18 -27.43 82.92
C GLU A 222 18.23 -26.89 83.91
N ARG A 223 18.62 -25.61 83.76
CA ARG A 223 19.53 -24.94 84.71
C ARG A 223 18.92 -24.81 86.10
N ALA A 224 17.63 -24.48 86.18
CA ALA A 224 16.93 -24.39 87.45
C ALA A 224 16.86 -25.76 88.16
N GLU A 225 16.53 -26.82 87.43
CA GLU A 225 16.52 -28.20 87.94
C GLU A 225 17.91 -28.64 88.40
N LEU A 226 18.96 -28.38 87.61
CA LEU A 226 20.34 -28.67 87.99
C LEU A 226 20.75 -27.91 89.26
N THR A 227 20.35 -26.64 89.36
CA THR A 227 20.64 -25.82 90.55
C THR A 227 19.96 -26.40 91.79
N GLN A 228 18.69 -26.81 91.68
CA GLN A 228 17.97 -27.46 92.78
C GLN A 228 18.65 -28.77 93.21
N TYR A 229 19.09 -29.59 92.24
CA TYR A 229 19.81 -30.83 92.52
C TYR A 229 21.14 -30.57 93.24
N GLN A 230 21.93 -29.59 92.79
CA GLN A 230 23.20 -29.22 93.42
C GLN A 230 23.01 -28.70 94.85
N LEU A 231 21.96 -27.93 95.10
CA LEU A 231 21.61 -27.47 96.46
C LEU A 231 21.30 -28.67 97.37
N ALA A 232 20.49 -29.63 96.91
CA ALA A 232 20.20 -30.84 97.68
C ALA A 232 21.47 -31.69 97.96
N GLN A 233 22.41 -31.74 97.02
CA GLN A 233 23.70 -32.43 97.22
C GLN A 233 24.57 -31.73 98.28
N ILE A 234 24.61 -30.39 98.28
CA ILE A 234 25.31 -29.60 99.30
C ILE A 234 24.71 -29.88 100.68
N GLU A 235 23.39 -29.92 100.80
CA GLU A 235 22.71 -30.22 102.06
C GLU A 235 23.04 -31.64 102.57
N ARG A 236 23.01 -32.65 101.69
CA ARG A 236 23.42 -34.02 102.05
C ARG A 236 24.86 -34.08 102.54
N LYS A 237 25.79 -33.40 101.85
CA LYS A 237 27.20 -33.36 102.26
C LYS A 237 27.38 -32.64 103.61
N ARG A 238 26.64 -31.54 103.84
CA ARG A 238 26.62 -30.86 105.14
C ARG A 238 26.14 -31.79 106.25
N ALA A 239 25.06 -32.53 106.04
CA ALA A 239 24.56 -33.50 107.00
C ALA A 239 25.59 -34.61 107.31
N GLN A 240 26.25 -35.15 106.29
CA GLN A 240 27.33 -36.14 106.45
C GLN A 240 28.51 -35.57 107.26
N THR A 241 29.03 -34.40 106.89
CA THR A 241 30.13 -33.77 107.64
C THR A 241 29.75 -33.42 109.08
N ALA A 242 28.47 -33.12 109.35
CA ALA A 242 27.99 -32.92 110.72
C ALA A 242 27.99 -34.22 111.53
N LEU A 243 27.63 -35.35 110.90
CA LEU A 243 27.68 -36.67 111.52
C LEU A 243 29.12 -37.11 111.79
N GLU A 244 30.04 -36.93 110.82
CA GLU A 244 31.47 -37.21 110.99
C GLU A 244 32.05 -36.44 112.18
N LYS A 245 31.78 -35.13 112.27
CA LYS A 245 32.21 -34.31 113.43
C LYS A 245 31.65 -34.81 114.76
N GLN A 246 30.44 -35.38 114.75
CA GLN A 246 29.84 -35.95 115.95
C GLN A 246 30.56 -37.24 116.36
N GLN A 247 30.93 -38.08 115.39
CA GLN A 247 31.73 -39.29 115.59
C GLN A 247 33.14 -38.94 116.09
N ASP A 248 33.84 -38.00 115.46
CA ASP A 248 35.16 -37.52 115.88
C ASP A 248 35.15 -37.04 117.35
N ARG A 249 34.05 -36.40 117.77
CA ARG A 249 33.89 -35.94 119.16
C ARG A 249 33.74 -37.11 120.13
N GLN A 250 32.95 -38.12 119.77
CA GLN A 250 32.78 -39.34 120.58
C GLN A 250 34.08 -40.14 120.67
N GLU A 251 34.80 -40.29 119.55
CA GLU A 251 36.12 -40.93 119.52
C GLU A 251 37.14 -40.15 120.35
N GLY A 252 37.16 -38.83 120.23
CA GLY A 252 38.02 -37.96 121.04
C GLY A 252 37.77 -38.09 122.54
N GLU A 253 36.51 -38.24 122.96
CA GLU A 253 36.14 -38.53 124.36
C GLU A 253 36.62 -39.93 124.79
N ALA A 254 36.49 -40.95 123.93
CA ALA A 254 37.00 -42.29 124.20
C ALA A 254 38.53 -42.32 124.35
N TYR A 255 39.27 -41.60 123.49
CA TYR A 255 40.72 -41.47 123.60
C TYR A 255 41.17 -40.76 124.88
N ARG A 256 40.44 -39.74 125.35
CA ARG A 256 40.73 -39.10 126.65
C ARG A 256 40.58 -40.09 127.80
N ASN A 257 39.49 -40.85 127.82
CA ASN A 257 39.25 -41.85 128.85
C ASN A 257 40.34 -42.93 128.86
N LEU A 258 40.79 -43.38 127.68
CA LEU A 258 41.88 -44.35 127.55
C LEU A 258 43.23 -43.76 128.02
N ALA A 259 43.52 -42.51 127.67
CA ALA A 259 44.73 -41.83 128.12
C ALA A 259 44.78 -41.68 129.65
N GLU A 260 43.65 -41.39 130.30
CA GLU A 260 43.55 -41.35 131.77
C GLU A 260 43.80 -42.72 132.41
N GLN A 261 43.26 -43.79 131.82
CA GLN A 261 43.52 -45.16 132.29
C GLN A 261 45.01 -45.51 132.17
N TYR A 262 45.61 -45.25 131.01
CA TYR A 262 47.04 -45.51 130.77
C TYR A 262 47.95 -44.70 131.71
N ALA A 263 47.59 -43.44 132.01
CA ALA A 263 48.34 -42.63 132.95
C ALA A 263 48.33 -43.22 134.38
N ARG A 264 47.21 -43.81 134.82
CA ARG A 264 47.12 -44.52 136.10
C ARG A 264 48.04 -45.75 136.12
N GLU A 265 47.99 -46.56 135.06
CA GLU A 265 48.85 -47.74 134.93
C GLU A 265 50.35 -47.36 134.92
N GLN A 266 50.71 -46.25 134.25
CA GLN A 266 52.10 -45.75 134.23
C GLN A 266 52.59 -45.35 135.63
N MET A 267 51.75 -44.70 136.44
CA MET A 267 52.11 -44.33 137.81
C MET A 267 52.41 -45.57 138.68
N GLU A 268 51.64 -46.65 138.51
CA GLU A 268 51.89 -47.93 139.19
C GLU A 268 53.19 -48.58 138.71
N LEU A 269 53.46 -48.56 137.40
CA LEU A 269 54.68 -49.12 136.81
C LEU A 269 55.93 -48.34 137.25
N GLU A 270 55.87 -47.01 137.29
CA GLU A 270 56.96 -46.17 137.77
C GLU A 270 57.29 -46.43 139.25
N HIS A 271 56.27 -46.64 140.07
CA HIS A 271 56.49 -47.03 141.47
C HIS A 271 57.28 -48.34 141.54
N TYR A 272 56.92 -49.35 140.73
CA TYR A 272 57.64 -50.62 140.68
C TYR A 272 59.07 -50.46 140.13
N ARG A 273 59.28 -49.63 139.10
CA ARG A 273 60.60 -49.31 138.55
C ARG A 273 61.52 -48.62 139.55
N LYS A 274 61.01 -47.72 140.41
CA LYS A 274 61.83 -47.06 141.43
C LYS A 274 62.34 -48.03 142.49
N LEU A 275 61.58 -49.09 142.81
CA LEU A 275 62.06 -50.19 143.64
C LEU A 275 63.22 -50.94 142.97
N THR A 276 63.03 -51.39 141.72
CA THR A 276 64.07 -52.16 141.01
C THR A 276 65.32 -51.33 140.71
N GLN A 277 65.17 -50.02 140.46
CA GLN A 277 66.30 -49.13 140.21
C GLN A 277 67.19 -48.95 141.45
N LYS A 278 66.64 -49.01 142.67
CA LYS A 278 67.45 -49.03 143.90
C LYS A 278 68.33 -50.28 143.95
N ASP A 279 67.78 -51.43 143.56
CA ASP A 279 68.52 -52.71 143.54
C ASP A 279 69.60 -52.72 142.43
N VAL A 280 69.29 -52.19 141.24
CA VAL A 280 70.25 -52.10 140.12
C VAL A 280 71.35 -51.09 140.41
N LYS A 281 71.07 -49.94 141.04
CA LYS A 281 72.11 -48.98 141.43
C LYS A 281 73.14 -49.63 142.34
N HIS A 282 72.68 -50.43 143.30
CA HIS A 282 73.56 -51.21 144.17
C HIS A 282 74.47 -52.19 143.39
N MET A 283 74.05 -52.67 142.21
CA MET A 283 74.88 -53.51 141.33
C MET A 283 75.77 -52.71 140.37
N TYR A 284 75.30 -51.57 139.85
CA TYR A 284 76.04 -50.74 138.89
C TYR A 284 77.25 -50.04 139.49
N ASP A 285 77.14 -49.57 140.74
CA ASP A 285 78.27 -48.97 141.44
C ASP A 285 79.46 -49.95 141.54
N LYS A 286 79.20 -51.27 141.57
CA LYS A 286 80.26 -52.30 141.46
C LYS A 286 80.89 -52.41 140.07
N ALA A 287 80.18 -52.10 138.98
CA ALA A 287 80.64 -52.31 137.59
C ALA A 287 81.32 -51.08 136.95
N VAL A 288 81.05 -49.86 137.43
CA VAL A 288 81.70 -48.63 136.93
C VAL A 288 83.18 -48.61 137.25
N ASP A 289 83.56 -49.15 138.40
CA ASP A 289 84.96 -49.32 138.79
C ASP A 289 85.75 -50.18 137.77
N ASP A 290 85.07 -51.01 136.96
CA ASP A 290 85.71 -51.87 135.95
C ASP A 290 85.89 -51.20 134.58
N LYS A 291 84.94 -50.39 134.09
CA LYS A 291 84.95 -49.88 132.69
C LYS A 291 85.88 -48.69 132.43
N ARG A 292 86.29 -47.94 133.45
CA ARG A 292 87.23 -46.80 133.30
C ARG A 292 88.56 -47.18 132.62
N LYS A 293 88.85 -48.47 132.50
CA LYS A 293 90.08 -49.05 131.97
C LYS A 293 90.14 -49.18 130.42
N VAL A 294 89.04 -49.03 129.65
CA VAL A 294 88.99 -49.46 128.20
C VAL A 294 89.02 -48.32 127.14
N LYS A 295 88.45 -47.14 127.38
CA LYS A 295 88.04 -46.20 126.30
C LYS A 295 89.16 -45.39 125.61
N GLN A 296 90.43 -45.54 125.95
CA GLN A 296 91.48 -44.64 125.47
C GLN A 296 92.05 -44.96 124.05
N MET A 297 91.37 -45.75 123.18
CA MET A 297 92.00 -46.36 121.98
C MET A 297 91.47 -46.04 120.55
N GLU A 298 90.30 -45.44 120.30
CA GLU A 298 89.56 -45.67 119.02
C GLU A 298 89.54 -44.55 117.92
N GLN A 299 89.98 -43.31 118.15
CA GLN A 299 89.55 -42.11 117.38
C GLN A 299 90.30 -41.71 116.06
N GLN A 300 90.98 -42.58 115.30
CA GLN A 300 91.97 -42.13 114.30
C GLN A 300 91.68 -42.42 112.79
N MET A 301 90.45 -42.74 112.35
CA MET A 301 90.22 -43.42 111.04
C MET A 301 89.50 -42.69 109.88
N ASP A 302 88.88 -41.50 110.01
CA ASP A 302 87.76 -41.09 109.11
C ASP A 302 87.99 -40.02 107.99
N GLU A 303 89.20 -39.55 107.62
CA GLU A 303 89.39 -38.27 106.86
C GLU A 303 89.55 -38.30 105.29
N ASP A 304 89.43 -39.41 104.54
CA ASP A 304 89.97 -39.53 103.14
C ASP A 304 89.01 -39.45 101.89
N GLU A 305 87.68 -39.27 101.97
CA GLU A 305 86.75 -39.64 100.86
C GLU A 305 86.23 -38.57 99.82
N ASP A 306 86.53 -37.26 99.87
CA ASP A 306 85.65 -36.21 99.28
C ASP A 306 85.92 -35.56 97.85
N ASP A 307 86.90 -35.94 97.01
CA ASP A 307 87.40 -35.06 95.88
C ASP A 307 86.90 -35.22 94.38
N GLU A 308 86.05 -36.18 93.95
CA GLU A 308 85.92 -36.54 92.50
C GLU A 308 84.87 -35.84 91.58
N LEU A 309 83.94 -35.00 92.05
CA LEU A 309 82.65 -34.74 91.36
C LEU A 309 82.51 -33.57 90.34
N ARG A 310 83.56 -32.88 89.86
CA ARG A 310 83.44 -31.49 89.29
C ARG A 310 83.49 -31.27 87.74
N ILE A 311 83.72 -32.24 86.84
CA ILE A 311 84.10 -31.98 85.41
C ILE A 311 82.96 -31.99 84.34
N TYR A 312 81.76 -32.52 84.60
CA TYR A 312 80.81 -32.89 83.53
C TYR A 312 79.89 -31.79 82.91
N ALA A 313 79.96 -30.52 83.33
CA ALA A 313 78.86 -29.55 83.09
C ALA A 313 78.97 -28.61 81.85
N GLU A 314 80.14 -28.41 81.21
CA GLU A 314 80.34 -27.26 80.30
C GLU A 314 80.00 -27.46 78.79
N ALA A 315 79.84 -28.69 78.28
CA ALA A 315 79.78 -28.94 76.82
C ALA A 315 78.45 -28.61 76.09
N LYS A 316 77.32 -28.41 76.78
CA LYS A 316 75.97 -28.48 76.16
C LYS A 316 75.40 -27.17 75.56
N LYS A 317 76.08 -26.01 75.67
CA LYS A 317 75.50 -24.68 75.35
C LYS A 317 75.76 -24.11 73.93
N LYS A 318 76.59 -24.70 73.06
CA LYS A 318 77.03 -24.07 71.78
C LYS A 318 76.16 -24.31 70.52
N ILE A 319 75.21 -25.26 70.52
CA ILE A 319 74.54 -25.74 69.29
C ILE A 319 73.27 -24.95 68.89
N ALA A 320 72.66 -24.16 69.79
CA ALA A 320 71.32 -23.59 69.56
C ALA A 320 71.23 -22.27 68.74
N ARG A 321 72.35 -21.63 68.36
CA ARG A 321 72.34 -20.23 67.84
C ARG A 321 72.20 -20.08 66.31
N ILE A 322 72.49 -21.11 65.50
CA ILE A 322 72.69 -20.96 64.03
C ILE A 322 71.40 -21.10 63.18
N ARG A 323 70.28 -21.63 63.71
CA ARG A 323 69.11 -21.98 62.88
C ARG A 323 68.11 -20.84 62.57
N ARG A 324 68.23 -19.65 63.17
CA ARG A 324 67.15 -18.64 63.15
C ARG A 324 67.25 -17.53 62.09
N GLU A 325 68.37 -17.42 61.36
CA GLU A 325 68.66 -16.25 60.51
C GLU A 325 68.37 -16.42 58.99
N LYS A 326 68.04 -17.62 58.50
CA LYS A 326 67.93 -17.89 57.03
C LYS A 326 66.53 -17.84 56.41
N GLU A 327 65.45 -17.78 57.18
CA GLU A 327 64.08 -17.90 56.63
C GLU A 327 63.42 -16.56 56.22
N ILE A 328 63.94 -15.41 56.64
CA ILE A 328 63.26 -14.10 56.47
C ILE A 328 63.56 -13.43 55.11
N GLN A 329 64.63 -13.81 54.40
CA GLN A 329 65.06 -13.14 53.16
C GLN A 329 64.32 -13.56 51.88
N ALA A 330 63.58 -14.67 51.85
CA ALA A 330 63.06 -15.25 50.60
C ALA A 330 61.68 -14.73 50.13
N HIS A 331 60.98 -13.89 50.91
CA HIS A 331 59.57 -13.56 50.66
C HIS A 331 59.33 -12.16 50.04
N GLN A 332 60.31 -11.25 50.02
CA GLN A 332 60.11 -9.86 49.59
C GLN A 332 60.36 -9.59 48.08
N GLU A 333 60.98 -10.49 47.33
CA GLU A 333 61.38 -10.25 45.93
C GLU A 333 60.31 -10.55 44.85
N LYS A 334 59.15 -11.14 45.20
CA LYS A 334 58.18 -11.63 44.19
C LYS A 334 56.95 -10.74 43.94
N GLN A 335 56.79 -9.62 44.64
CA GLN A 335 55.59 -8.77 44.53
C GLN A 335 55.74 -7.56 43.58
N ASP A 336 56.96 -7.16 43.18
CA ASP A 336 57.22 -5.89 42.46
C ASP A 336 57.17 -5.97 40.91
N ALA A 337 56.89 -7.13 40.33
CA ALA A 337 56.93 -7.34 38.87
C ALA A 337 55.58 -7.18 38.13
N ARG A 338 54.46 -6.90 38.84
CA ARG A 338 53.10 -6.94 38.25
C ARG A 338 52.44 -5.60 37.92
N ASP A 339 52.98 -4.45 38.32
CA ASP A 339 52.27 -3.16 38.23
C ASP A 339 52.87 -2.12 37.24
N HIS A 340 53.68 -2.53 36.25
CA HIS A 340 54.36 -1.60 35.34
C HIS A 340 53.74 -1.45 33.92
N MET A 341 52.50 -0.93 33.85
CA MET A 341 51.88 -0.28 32.66
C MET A 341 51.30 -1.23 31.60
N THR A 342 49.99 -1.47 31.49
CA THR A 342 48.84 -0.59 31.84
C THR A 342 49.03 0.87 31.40
N GLY A 343 49.75 1.09 30.31
CA GLY A 343 49.96 2.41 29.73
C GLY A 343 50.19 2.28 28.23
N TYR A 344 49.39 3.01 27.46
CA TYR A 344 49.52 3.21 26.01
C TYR A 344 48.63 2.37 25.07
N LEU A 345 47.41 2.12 25.53
CA LEU A 345 46.18 2.40 24.77
C LEU A 345 46.07 3.90 24.38
N GLY A 346 47.11 4.45 23.74
CA GLY A 346 47.26 5.89 23.46
C GLY A 346 47.68 6.22 22.02
N THR A 347 47.93 5.23 21.17
CA THR A 347 48.39 5.42 19.77
C THR A 347 47.33 5.17 18.70
N LEU A 348 46.08 4.91 19.08
CA LEU A 348 44.99 4.60 18.16
C LEU A 348 44.03 5.78 17.89
N GLN A 349 44.42 7.02 18.21
CA GLN A 349 43.49 8.16 18.19
C GLN A 349 43.95 9.42 17.43
N LYS A 350 44.99 9.36 16.57
CA LYS A 350 45.45 10.56 15.82
C LYS A 350 46.03 10.30 14.42
N ARG A 351 45.25 9.78 13.46
CA ARG A 351 45.38 10.11 12.02
C ARG A 351 44.37 9.38 11.13
N ALA A 352 43.12 9.79 11.28
CA ALA A 352 42.12 9.79 10.22
C ALA A 352 41.50 11.19 10.28
N GLU A 353 41.77 12.03 9.27
CA GLU A 353 40.87 13.03 8.66
C GLU A 353 41.60 14.15 7.88
N ALA A 354 41.06 14.39 6.67
CA ALA A 354 41.20 15.51 5.71
C ALA A 354 42.28 15.47 4.61
N ASP A 355 42.02 15.88 3.37
CA ASP A 355 40.87 15.79 2.44
C ASP A 355 41.35 16.33 1.07
N TYR A 356 40.58 16.10 0.01
CA TYR A 356 40.83 16.54 -1.38
C TYR A 356 40.56 18.04 -1.60
N ASP A 357 41.42 18.71 -2.40
CA ASP A 357 41.03 19.87 -3.25
C ASP A 357 42.17 20.28 -4.20
N THR A 358 41.95 20.18 -5.53
CA THR A 358 42.27 21.21 -6.56
C THR A 358 42.21 20.64 -7.99
N GLN A 359 41.01 20.72 -8.59
CA GLN A 359 40.84 21.11 -9.99
C GLN A 359 41.40 22.53 -10.21
N ILE A 360 41.64 22.95 -11.47
CA ILE A 360 42.00 24.30 -11.99
C ILE A 360 43.42 24.35 -12.58
N PHE A 361 43.60 23.97 -13.86
CA PHE A 361 44.65 24.57 -14.74
C PHE A 361 44.58 24.31 -16.27
N ARG A 362 43.53 23.72 -16.89
CA ARG A 362 43.62 23.25 -18.31
C ARG A 362 42.64 23.84 -19.35
N ALA A 363 42.23 25.12 -19.27
CA ALA A 363 41.14 25.66 -20.13
C ALA A 363 41.42 26.93 -20.98
N GLN A 364 42.66 27.35 -21.30
CA GLN A 364 42.87 28.73 -21.84
C GLN A 364 43.86 28.93 -23.02
N ALA A 365 43.91 28.05 -24.05
CA ALA A 365 44.97 28.14 -25.07
C ALA A 365 44.63 28.00 -26.58
N GLN A 366 43.38 28.14 -27.09
CA GLN A 366 43.11 27.89 -28.53
C GLN A 366 42.07 28.79 -29.25
N ARG A 367 42.20 30.14 -29.31
CA ARG A 367 41.19 30.96 -30.04
C ARG A 367 41.57 32.15 -30.95
N GLU A 368 42.83 32.46 -31.29
CA GLU A 368 43.13 33.80 -31.90
C GLU A 368 43.93 33.91 -33.23
N ALA A 369 44.10 32.87 -34.06
CA ALA A 369 45.14 32.91 -35.13
C ALA A 369 44.71 32.87 -36.63
N LYS A 370 43.54 33.37 -37.12
CA LYS A 370 43.16 33.11 -38.55
C LYS A 370 42.54 34.21 -39.46
N GLU A 371 42.37 35.47 -39.09
CA GLU A 371 41.52 36.44 -39.86
C GLU A 371 42.22 37.44 -40.83
N PHE A 372 43.53 37.38 -41.12
CA PHE A 372 44.27 38.51 -41.77
C PHE A 372 44.56 38.43 -43.31
N ARG A 373 43.89 37.64 -44.17
CA ARG A 373 44.42 37.36 -45.56
C ARG A 373 43.62 37.75 -46.84
N GLU A 374 42.44 38.40 -46.83
CA GLU A 374 41.53 38.40 -48.02
C GLU A 374 41.38 39.68 -48.92
N GLU A 375 42.10 40.79 -48.78
CA GLU A 375 41.59 42.11 -49.26
C GLU A 375 42.21 42.83 -50.52
N GLN A 376 43.01 42.22 -51.41
CA GLN A 376 43.81 42.98 -52.42
C GLN A 376 43.45 42.95 -53.95
N GLU A 377 42.49 42.18 -54.51
CA GLU A 377 42.46 41.87 -55.97
C GLU A 377 41.57 42.72 -56.96
N LYS A 378 40.88 43.81 -56.59
CA LYS A 378 39.73 44.32 -57.39
C LYS A 378 39.93 45.41 -58.47
N HIS A 379 41.10 46.00 -58.72
CA HIS A 379 41.14 47.36 -59.33
C HIS A 379 41.29 47.50 -60.89
N ASP A 380 41.73 46.51 -61.69
CA ASP A 380 42.33 46.81 -63.02
C ASP A 380 41.47 46.78 -64.33
N ARG A 381 40.13 46.64 -64.35
CA ARG A 381 39.37 46.26 -65.58
C ARG A 381 38.76 47.36 -66.51
N GLN A 382 38.79 48.66 -66.23
CA GLN A 382 37.78 49.58 -66.80
C GLN A 382 38.11 50.41 -68.07
N GLN A 383 39.36 50.52 -68.53
CA GLN A 383 39.72 51.64 -69.44
C GLN A 383 39.49 51.49 -70.97
N LYS A 384 39.20 50.32 -71.55
CA LYS A 384 39.39 50.10 -73.01
C LYS A 384 38.17 50.29 -73.95
N MET A 385 37.06 50.86 -73.49
CA MET A 385 35.76 50.75 -74.17
C MET A 385 35.42 51.89 -75.17
N GLN A 386 36.02 53.08 -75.08
CA GLN A 386 35.30 54.30 -75.51
C GLN A 386 35.31 54.68 -77.02
N GLU A 387 36.23 54.18 -77.85
CA GLU A 387 36.61 54.91 -79.08
C GLU A 387 35.92 54.50 -80.39
N SER A 388 35.31 53.32 -80.50
CA SER A 388 34.74 52.78 -81.75
C SER A 388 33.44 53.44 -82.23
N ILE A 389 32.98 54.50 -81.57
CA ILE A 389 31.55 54.86 -81.54
C ILE A 389 31.16 55.96 -82.56
N THR A 390 32.10 56.73 -83.10
CA THR A 390 31.75 58.05 -83.67
C THR A 390 31.41 58.09 -85.17
N LYS A 391 32.01 57.25 -86.03
CA LYS A 391 31.96 57.41 -87.50
C LYS A 391 30.69 56.90 -88.19
N HIS A 392 29.93 56.02 -87.54
CA HIS A 392 28.64 55.50 -87.96
C HIS A 392 27.52 56.57 -88.14
N ARG A 393 27.80 57.86 -87.88
CA ARG A 393 26.76 58.87 -87.57
C ARG A 393 26.14 59.65 -88.74
N ILE A 394 26.76 59.73 -89.91
CA ILE A 394 26.40 60.76 -90.90
C ILE A 394 25.58 60.21 -92.08
N GLU A 395 25.97 59.06 -92.61
CA GLU A 395 25.33 58.43 -93.78
C GLU A 395 23.91 57.91 -93.46
N THR A 396 23.67 57.69 -92.18
CA THR A 396 22.37 57.41 -91.59
C THR A 396 21.34 58.54 -91.76
N MET A 397 21.74 59.78 -92.07
CA MET A 397 20.82 60.93 -92.02
C MET A 397 19.91 61.09 -93.24
N LYS A 398 20.35 60.73 -94.46
CA LYS A 398 19.58 60.95 -95.71
C LYS A 398 18.60 59.82 -96.04
N ARG A 399 19.01 58.56 -95.81
CA ARG A 399 18.10 57.40 -95.84
C ARG A 399 16.90 57.62 -94.90
N ARG A 400 17.16 58.32 -93.80
CA ARG A 400 16.20 58.74 -92.79
C ARG A 400 15.08 59.65 -93.28
N GLU A 401 15.21 60.40 -94.37
CA GLU A 401 14.17 61.36 -94.77
C GLU A 401 13.11 60.76 -95.69
N ALA A 402 13.49 59.86 -96.60
CA ALA A 402 12.52 59.14 -97.42
C ALA A 402 11.81 58.02 -96.64
N GLU A 403 12.52 57.40 -95.69
CA GLU A 403 11.89 56.52 -94.69
C GLU A 403 10.80 57.30 -93.91
N LYS A 404 11.02 58.57 -93.52
CA LYS A 404 10.06 59.39 -92.75
C LYS A 404 8.69 59.61 -93.40
N GLU A 405 8.57 59.79 -94.71
CA GLU A 405 7.26 60.07 -95.33
C GLU A 405 6.39 58.82 -95.49
N MET A 406 7.01 57.69 -95.85
CA MET A 406 6.33 56.40 -95.86
C MET A 406 6.01 55.94 -94.42
N GLU A 407 6.91 56.26 -93.48
CA GLU A 407 6.66 56.14 -92.05
C GLU A 407 5.45 56.99 -91.64
N GLN A 408 5.33 58.26 -92.01
CA GLN A 408 4.19 59.10 -91.59
C GLN A 408 2.81 58.54 -92.02
N ARG A 409 2.70 57.97 -93.22
CA ARG A 409 1.45 57.36 -93.69
C ARG A 409 1.16 56.03 -93.01
N ALA A 410 2.19 55.19 -92.85
CA ALA A 410 2.08 53.96 -92.07
C ALA A 410 1.74 54.28 -90.60
N GLU A 411 2.33 55.34 -90.03
CA GLU A 411 2.09 55.86 -88.68
C GLU A 411 0.66 56.36 -88.52
N ALA A 412 0.07 57.00 -89.53
CA ALA A 412 -1.33 57.44 -89.47
C ALA A 412 -2.32 56.27 -89.43
N GLU A 413 -2.11 55.22 -90.24
CA GLU A 413 -2.93 54.00 -90.16
C GLU A 413 -2.68 53.20 -88.88
N ILE A 414 -1.42 53.11 -88.46
CA ILE A 414 -1.03 52.52 -87.19
C ILE A 414 -1.66 53.31 -86.04
N ASN A 415 -1.76 54.64 -86.11
CA ASN A 415 -2.39 55.48 -85.08
C ASN A 415 -3.90 55.27 -85.01
N LYS A 416 -4.59 55.05 -86.13
CA LYS A 416 -6.02 54.66 -86.10
C LYS A 416 -6.22 53.29 -85.45
N LYS A 417 -5.43 52.29 -85.83
CA LYS A 417 -5.47 50.96 -85.23
C LYS A 417 -5.05 50.98 -83.76
N LYS A 418 -4.10 51.84 -83.37
CA LYS A 418 -3.74 52.12 -81.98
C LYS A 418 -4.90 52.76 -81.23
N GLY A 419 -5.61 53.73 -81.81
CA GLY A 419 -6.77 54.34 -81.18
C GLY A 419 -7.90 53.35 -80.90
N GLU A 420 -8.20 52.45 -81.84
CA GLU A 420 -9.16 51.36 -81.64
C GLU A 420 -8.67 50.33 -80.62
N ALA A 421 -7.37 49.96 -80.66
CA ALA A 421 -6.75 49.09 -79.68
C ALA A 421 -6.72 49.72 -78.28
N ASP A 422 -6.50 51.03 -78.17
CA ASP A 422 -6.48 51.79 -76.92
C ASP A 422 -7.89 51.86 -76.32
N GLN A 423 -8.93 52.03 -77.15
CA GLN A 423 -10.32 51.96 -76.71
C GLN A 423 -10.69 50.56 -76.20
N GLN A 424 -10.31 49.50 -76.93
CA GLN A 424 -10.52 48.13 -76.47
C GLN A 424 -9.71 47.81 -75.21
N PHE A 425 -8.47 48.31 -75.12
CA PHE A 425 -7.62 48.17 -73.95
C PHE A 425 -8.22 48.89 -72.74
N LEU A 426 -8.76 50.09 -72.90
CA LEU A 426 -9.46 50.83 -71.84
C LEU A 426 -10.69 50.08 -71.34
N LEU A 427 -11.53 49.54 -72.24
CA LEU A 427 -12.68 48.73 -71.85
C LEU A 427 -12.27 47.46 -71.12
N TYR A 428 -11.27 46.75 -71.65
CA TYR A 428 -10.69 45.57 -70.99
C TYR A 428 -10.12 45.90 -69.61
N GLN A 429 -9.45 47.05 -69.46
CA GLN A 429 -8.90 47.51 -68.20
C GLN A 429 -9.99 47.85 -67.19
N GLN A 430 -11.08 48.51 -67.63
CA GLN A 430 -12.25 48.78 -66.79
C GLN A 430 -12.93 47.49 -66.33
N GLU A 431 -13.07 46.48 -67.19
CA GLU A 431 -13.60 45.17 -66.80
C GLU A 431 -12.68 44.45 -65.81
N LYS A 432 -11.37 44.50 -66.04
CA LYS A 432 -10.38 43.93 -65.12
C LYS A 432 -10.39 44.65 -63.77
N ASP A 433 -10.58 45.96 -63.75
CA ASP A 433 -10.71 46.75 -62.52
C ASP A 433 -12.00 46.43 -61.77
N LYS A 434 -13.12 46.27 -62.49
CA LYS A 434 -14.38 45.80 -61.90
C LYS A 434 -14.23 44.41 -61.28
N LYS A 435 -13.61 43.46 -61.98
CA LYS A 435 -13.31 42.13 -61.44
C LYS A 435 -12.40 42.19 -60.21
N ARG A 436 -11.30 42.94 -60.28
CA ARG A 436 -10.40 43.15 -59.13
C ARG A 436 -11.13 43.75 -57.93
N SER A 437 -12.04 44.71 -58.17
CA SER A 437 -12.85 45.31 -57.11
C SER A 437 -13.86 44.32 -56.51
N GLN A 438 -14.47 43.46 -57.32
CA GLN A 438 -15.37 42.40 -56.87
C GLN A 438 -14.62 41.35 -56.06
N ASP A 439 -13.50 40.84 -56.57
CA ASP A 439 -12.64 39.87 -55.89
C ASP A 439 -12.13 40.43 -54.54
N ALA A 440 -11.71 41.70 -54.51
CA ALA A 440 -11.29 42.37 -53.28
C ALA A 440 -12.45 42.53 -52.28
N HIS A 441 -13.67 42.78 -52.78
CA HIS A 441 -14.87 42.88 -51.94
C HIS A 441 -15.25 41.52 -51.34
N GLU A 442 -15.27 40.47 -52.15
CA GLU A 442 -15.52 39.09 -51.72
C GLU A 442 -14.48 38.63 -50.69
N LEU A 443 -13.20 38.89 -50.95
CA LEU A 443 -12.12 38.60 -50.01
C LEU A 443 -12.28 39.36 -48.69
N SER A 444 -12.66 40.64 -48.74
CA SER A 444 -12.95 41.44 -47.55
C SER A 444 -14.13 40.88 -46.75
N GLN A 445 -15.20 40.42 -47.42
CA GLN A 445 -16.33 39.78 -46.76
C GLN A 445 -15.92 38.46 -46.09
N LEU A 446 -15.13 37.63 -46.77
CA LEU A 446 -14.58 36.39 -46.21
C LEU A 446 -13.71 36.66 -44.98
N HIS A 447 -12.85 37.68 -45.02
CA HIS A 447 -12.05 38.06 -43.85
C HIS A 447 -12.90 38.57 -42.68
N LEU A 448 -13.97 39.30 -42.97
CA LEU A 448 -14.91 39.74 -41.94
C LEU A 448 -15.64 38.56 -41.29
N GLN A 449 -16.08 37.58 -42.08
CA GLN A 449 -16.69 36.34 -41.59
C GLN A 449 -15.70 35.53 -40.74
N GLN A 450 -14.46 35.36 -41.19
CA GLN A 450 -13.40 34.68 -40.43
C GLN A 450 -13.10 35.39 -39.11
N ALA A 451 -13.09 36.72 -39.09
CA ALA A 451 -12.90 37.50 -37.87
C ALA A 451 -14.07 37.32 -36.89
N GLN A 452 -15.31 37.28 -37.38
CA GLN A 452 -16.49 36.98 -36.57
C GLN A 452 -16.44 35.56 -35.99
N GLU A 453 -16.16 34.55 -36.83
CA GLU A 453 -16.05 33.16 -36.39
C GLU A 453 -14.96 32.98 -35.32
N ARG A 454 -13.81 33.64 -35.48
CA ARG A 454 -12.75 33.64 -34.46
C ARG A 454 -13.23 34.26 -33.14
N LYS A 455 -13.96 35.37 -33.21
CA LYS A 455 -14.50 36.06 -32.03
C LYS A 455 -15.57 35.22 -31.33
N ASP A 456 -16.43 34.55 -32.08
CA ASP A 456 -17.46 33.67 -31.51
C ASP A 456 -16.86 32.39 -30.94
N ARG A 457 -15.81 31.84 -31.56
CA ARG A 457 -15.01 30.75 -30.98
C ARG A 457 -14.34 31.17 -29.68
N GLU A 458 -13.72 32.36 -29.64
CA GLU A 458 -13.10 32.89 -28.41
C GLU A 458 -14.12 33.11 -27.30
N ARG A 459 -15.31 33.64 -27.64
CA ARG A 459 -16.42 33.74 -26.68
C ARG A 459 -16.87 32.38 -26.19
N GLY A 460 -17.03 31.40 -27.09
CA GLY A 460 -17.40 30.03 -26.75
C GLY A 460 -16.40 29.34 -25.82
N LEU A 461 -15.10 29.57 -26.04
CA LEU A 461 -14.04 29.09 -25.13
C LEU A 461 -14.14 29.75 -23.75
N LYS A 462 -14.34 31.08 -23.69
CA LYS A 462 -14.49 31.80 -22.41
C LYS A 462 -15.75 31.37 -21.65
N THR A 463 -16.87 31.17 -22.34
CA THR A 463 -18.08 30.63 -21.70
C THR A 463 -17.85 29.20 -21.23
N GLY A 464 -17.18 28.37 -22.04
CA GLY A 464 -16.79 27.02 -21.65
C GLY A 464 -15.91 26.98 -20.41
N GLU A 465 -14.89 27.84 -20.32
CA GLU A 465 -14.03 27.97 -19.13
C GLU A 465 -14.85 28.38 -17.89
N VAL A 466 -15.80 29.30 -18.03
CA VAL A 466 -16.68 29.71 -16.93
C VAL A 466 -17.59 28.57 -16.50
N ASP A 467 -18.17 27.83 -17.45
CA ASP A 467 -19.05 26.70 -17.19
C ASP A 467 -18.26 25.55 -16.53
N GLU A 468 -17.03 25.26 -16.97
CA GLU A 468 -16.14 24.28 -16.36
C GLU A 468 -15.82 24.62 -14.90
N VAL A 469 -15.48 25.88 -14.61
CA VAL A 469 -15.24 26.36 -13.24
C VAL A 469 -16.51 26.25 -12.39
N GLN A 470 -17.69 26.52 -12.95
CA GLN A 470 -18.96 26.36 -12.24
C GLN A 470 -19.24 24.89 -11.92
N VAL A 471 -19.02 23.98 -12.87
CA VAL A 471 -19.18 22.53 -12.66
C VAL A 471 -18.19 22.04 -11.60
N GLU A 472 -16.93 22.47 -11.64
CA GLU A 472 -15.93 22.10 -10.62
C GLU A 472 -16.35 22.57 -9.22
N LYS A 473 -16.90 23.79 -9.11
CA LYS A 473 -17.45 24.31 -7.84
C LYS A 473 -18.61 23.46 -7.32
N GLN A 474 -19.56 23.13 -8.19
CA GLN A 474 -20.69 22.27 -7.81
C GLN A 474 -20.21 20.88 -7.36
N MET A 475 -19.25 20.29 -8.07
CA MET A 475 -18.68 18.99 -7.69
C MET A 475 -17.96 19.06 -6.34
N ASN A 476 -17.18 20.11 -6.08
CA ASN A 476 -16.53 20.30 -4.79
C ASN A 476 -17.53 20.53 -3.65
N GLU A 477 -18.65 21.21 -3.87
CA GLU A 477 -19.69 21.37 -2.86
C GLU A 477 -20.38 20.02 -2.54
N ILE A 478 -20.69 19.21 -3.56
CA ILE A 478 -21.23 17.87 -3.37
C ILE A 478 -20.24 16.99 -2.59
N GLU A 479 -18.95 17.05 -2.92
CA GLU A 479 -17.92 16.33 -2.17
C GLU A 479 -17.78 16.83 -0.73
N ARG A 480 -17.93 18.14 -0.51
CA ARG A 480 -17.93 18.76 0.82
C ARG A 480 -19.06 18.20 1.66
N GLU A 481 -20.29 18.21 1.15
CA GLU A 481 -21.46 17.67 1.84
C GLU A 481 -21.27 16.18 2.16
N GLN A 482 -20.79 15.39 1.19
CA GLN A 482 -20.50 13.96 1.39
C GLN A 482 -19.45 13.74 2.49
N PHE A 483 -18.39 14.55 2.51
CA PHE A 483 -17.36 14.48 3.55
C PHE A 483 -17.87 14.93 4.91
N GLN A 484 -18.69 15.98 4.98
CA GLN A 484 -19.29 16.44 6.23
C GLN A 484 -20.19 15.37 6.85
N ASP A 485 -21.08 14.79 6.05
CA ASP A 485 -21.96 13.71 6.46
C ASP A 485 -21.17 12.49 6.95
N TYR A 486 -20.17 12.06 6.18
CA TYR A 486 -19.35 10.91 6.53
C TYR A 486 -18.54 11.16 7.80
N ALA A 487 -17.80 12.27 7.85
CA ALA A 487 -16.96 12.62 9.00
C ALA A 487 -17.82 12.82 10.25
N GLY A 488 -19.00 13.45 10.13
CA GLY A 488 -19.96 13.62 11.21
C GLY A 488 -20.41 12.27 11.78
N ARG A 489 -20.86 11.34 10.92
CA ARG A 489 -21.27 9.99 11.35
C ARG A 489 -20.12 9.23 12.04
N VAL A 490 -18.91 9.32 11.49
CA VAL A 490 -17.74 8.65 12.09
C VAL A 490 -17.37 9.28 13.43
N ILE A 491 -17.35 10.60 13.54
CA ILE A 491 -17.07 11.29 14.82
C ILE A 491 -18.11 10.90 15.86
N SER A 492 -19.41 10.99 15.55
CA SER A 492 -20.49 10.61 16.48
C SER A 492 -20.37 9.15 16.91
N TYR A 493 -20.15 8.23 15.97
CA TYR A 493 -19.94 6.82 16.29
C TYR A 493 -18.73 6.60 17.21
N MET A 494 -17.65 7.34 16.99
CA MET A 494 -16.44 7.21 17.81
C MET A 494 -16.62 7.81 19.21
N GLU A 495 -17.37 8.91 19.34
CA GLU A 495 -17.75 9.52 20.62
C GLU A 495 -18.67 8.62 21.43
N GLU A 496 -19.70 8.05 20.80
CA GLU A 496 -20.62 7.09 21.44
C GLU A 496 -19.87 5.88 22.01
N ASN A 497 -18.79 5.47 21.35
CA ASN A 497 -17.93 4.37 21.79
C ASN A 497 -16.83 4.80 22.77
N GLY A 498 -16.87 6.04 23.28
CA GLY A 498 -15.93 6.55 24.29
C GLY A 498 -14.49 6.69 23.79
N ARG A 499 -14.27 6.82 22.48
CA ARG A 499 -12.93 6.99 21.90
C ARG A 499 -12.52 8.46 21.90
N ASN A 500 -11.21 8.72 21.93
CA ASN A 500 -10.70 10.08 21.81
C ASN A 500 -10.86 10.62 20.37
N THR A 501 -11.86 11.46 20.15
CA THR A 501 -12.17 12.02 18.82
C THR A 501 -11.45 13.33 18.50
N TYR A 502 -10.56 13.81 19.37
CA TYR A 502 -9.81 15.05 19.15
C TYR A 502 -9.04 15.06 17.81
N PRO A 503 -8.31 14.00 17.41
CA PRO A 503 -7.65 13.95 16.11
C PRO A 503 -8.62 14.12 14.93
N LEU A 504 -9.79 13.48 15.00
CA LEU A 504 -10.81 13.55 13.96
C LEU A 504 -11.40 14.96 13.84
N LYS A 505 -11.73 15.58 14.98
CA LYS A 505 -12.26 16.96 15.02
C LYS A 505 -11.27 17.98 14.47
N LYS A 506 -9.98 17.80 14.79
CA LYS A 506 -8.92 18.66 14.27
C LYS A 506 -8.82 18.56 12.74
N VAL A 507 -8.72 17.34 12.21
CA VAL A 507 -8.65 17.14 10.75
C VAL A 507 -9.91 17.66 10.07
N TYR A 508 -11.09 17.39 10.64
CA TYR A 508 -12.35 17.93 10.13
C TYR A 508 -12.31 19.47 10.02
N ALA A 509 -11.89 20.17 11.08
CA ALA A 509 -11.78 21.63 11.07
C ALA A 509 -10.77 22.14 10.02
N ASP A 510 -9.61 21.48 9.89
CA ASP A 510 -8.56 21.83 8.93
C ASP A 510 -9.02 21.59 7.46
N GLU A 511 -9.80 20.55 7.21
CA GLU A 511 -10.41 20.30 5.89
C GLU A 511 -11.53 21.30 5.58
N MET A 512 -12.39 21.63 6.55
CA MET A 512 -13.44 22.65 6.37
C MET A 512 -12.85 24.03 6.03
N LYS A 513 -11.75 24.41 6.69
CA LYS A 513 -11.03 25.65 6.39
C LYS A 513 -10.49 25.66 4.95
N ARG A 514 -9.95 24.53 4.47
CA ARG A 514 -9.48 24.38 3.08
C ARG A 514 -10.62 24.49 2.05
N PHE A 515 -11.80 23.96 2.35
CA PHE A 515 -12.98 24.15 1.51
C PHE A 515 -13.36 25.63 1.39
N ASP A 516 -13.36 26.36 2.51
CA ASP A 516 -13.70 27.79 2.51
C ASP A 516 -12.64 28.62 1.77
N GLU A 517 -11.35 28.28 1.89
CA GLU A 517 -10.25 28.91 1.15
C GLU A 517 -10.36 28.70 -0.37
N TRP A 518 -10.76 27.50 -0.80
CA TRP A 518 -10.97 27.18 -2.21
C TRP A 518 -12.22 27.86 -2.78
N SER A 519 -13.31 27.88 -2.01
CA SER A 519 -14.57 28.57 -2.35
C SER A 519 -14.40 30.08 -2.53
N GLN A 520 -13.58 30.72 -1.69
CA GLN A 520 -13.30 32.16 -1.75
C GLN A 520 -12.35 32.57 -2.88
N GLY A 521 -11.86 31.62 -3.70
CA GLY A 521 -11.08 31.94 -4.90
C GLY A 521 -9.76 32.64 -4.57
N TYR A 522 -9.00 32.14 -3.60
CA TYR A 522 -7.69 32.70 -3.26
C TYR A 522 -6.68 32.50 -4.40
N ARG A 523 -6.58 33.50 -5.29
CA ARG A 523 -5.34 33.85 -5.98
C ARG A 523 -4.35 34.39 -4.93
N LYS A 524 -3.67 33.51 -4.20
CA LYS A 524 -2.34 33.84 -3.67
C LYS A 524 -1.35 33.41 -4.73
N THR A 525 -1.10 34.27 -5.72
CA THR A 525 0.17 34.20 -6.42
C THR A 525 1.23 34.58 -5.38
N ASP A 526 2.05 33.60 -4.98
CA ASP A 526 3.26 33.84 -4.22
C ASP A 526 4.11 34.88 -4.95
N THR A 527 3.95 36.14 -4.53
CA THR A 527 4.75 37.29 -4.96
C THR A 527 5.67 37.67 -3.81
N SER A 528 6.34 36.68 -3.24
CA SER A 528 7.37 36.90 -2.22
C SER A 528 8.50 35.88 -2.32
N ASN A 529 9.14 35.80 -3.50
CA ASN A 529 10.60 35.70 -3.66
C ASN A 529 10.95 35.43 -5.13
N SER A 530 11.10 36.48 -5.93
CA SER A 530 12.09 36.49 -7.01
C SER A 530 12.41 37.94 -7.39
N ASN A 531 13.27 38.57 -6.60
CA ASN A 531 14.18 39.56 -7.16
C ASN A 531 15.11 38.80 -8.13
N GLY A 532 14.63 38.65 -9.35
CA GLY A 532 15.34 38.11 -10.48
C GLY A 532 14.84 38.88 -11.69
N GLU A 533 15.50 40.00 -11.98
CA GLU A 533 15.31 40.79 -13.18
C GLU A 533 15.31 39.88 -14.42
N ARG A 534 14.13 39.51 -14.91
CA ARG A 534 13.97 39.05 -16.29
C ARG A 534 13.75 40.28 -17.15
N LYS A 535 14.86 40.79 -17.69
CA LYS A 535 14.84 41.74 -18.81
C LYS A 535 13.87 41.23 -19.90
N PRO A 536 13.01 42.08 -20.47
CA PRO A 536 12.17 41.66 -21.57
C PRO A 536 13.06 41.31 -22.77
N ARG A 537 12.87 40.10 -23.28
CA ARG A 537 13.44 39.60 -24.54
C ARG A 537 13.02 40.57 -25.63
N SER A 538 13.99 41.33 -26.16
CA SER A 538 13.78 42.27 -27.26
C SER A 538 13.19 41.51 -28.45
N GLN A 539 11.94 41.80 -28.78
CA GLN A 539 11.43 41.49 -30.11
C GLN A 539 12.15 42.42 -31.07
N ASP A 540 12.90 41.83 -32.00
CA ASP A 540 13.46 42.50 -33.17
C ASP A 540 12.33 43.17 -33.96
N LYS A 541 12.08 44.43 -33.65
CA LYS A 541 11.41 45.36 -34.56
C LYS A 541 12.45 45.78 -35.59
N LYS A 542 12.40 45.17 -36.78
CA LYS A 542 13.04 45.75 -37.96
C LYS A 542 12.34 47.08 -38.25
N SER A 543 12.93 48.16 -37.78
CA SER A 543 12.65 49.52 -38.24
C SER A 543 13.17 49.66 -39.66
N PHE A 544 12.26 49.88 -40.61
CA PHE A 544 12.62 50.44 -41.91
C PHE A 544 12.88 51.93 -41.70
N ASP A 545 14.15 52.29 -41.50
CA ASP A 545 14.56 53.69 -41.45
C ASP A 545 14.39 54.31 -42.84
N THR A 546 13.38 55.16 -42.97
CA THR A 546 13.22 56.09 -44.09
C THR A 546 14.00 57.36 -43.74
N THR A 547 15.28 57.38 -44.11
CA THR A 547 16.11 58.59 -44.06
C THR A 547 15.73 59.52 -45.22
N LYS A 548 14.96 60.56 -44.92
CA LYS A 548 14.92 61.79 -45.72
C LYS A 548 15.91 62.79 -45.12
N LYS A 549 17.02 63.06 -45.81
CA LYS A 549 17.69 64.37 -45.79
C LYS A 549 18.23 64.73 -47.18
N ASN A 550 17.54 65.70 -47.77
CA ASN A 550 17.93 66.70 -48.76
C ASN A 550 19.36 66.69 -49.31
N LEU A 551 19.46 66.51 -50.62
CA LEU A 551 20.28 67.36 -51.48
C LEU A 551 19.38 67.86 -52.61
N GLY A 552 19.10 69.17 -52.58
CA GLY A 552 18.36 69.86 -53.63
C GLY A 552 19.19 70.00 -54.89
N PHE A 553 18.57 69.73 -56.03
CA PHE A 553 18.99 70.32 -57.30
C PHE A 553 17.74 70.94 -57.94
N GLN A 554 17.81 72.27 -58.08
CA GLN A 554 16.83 73.11 -58.76
C GLN A 554 16.83 72.76 -60.24
N TRP A 555 15.64 72.69 -60.84
CA TRP A 555 15.47 72.87 -62.28
C TRP A 555 14.87 74.25 -62.50
N GLU A 556 15.66 75.13 -63.11
CA GLU A 556 15.15 76.34 -63.74
C GLU A 556 14.29 75.95 -64.94
N ILE A 557 13.06 76.48 -64.95
CA ILE A 557 12.16 76.50 -66.10
C ILE A 557 12.46 77.81 -66.84
N PRO A 558 12.92 77.79 -68.11
CA PRO A 558 12.89 79.00 -68.92
C PRO A 558 11.48 79.18 -69.46
N GLN A 559 10.91 80.37 -69.24
CA GLN A 559 9.62 80.75 -69.79
C GLN A 559 9.68 80.83 -71.33
N LYS A 560 8.67 80.24 -71.98
CA LYS A 560 7.76 80.94 -72.89
C LYS A 560 6.45 80.19 -73.01
#